data_AF-A0A7C6XL48-F1
#
_entry.id   AF-A0A7C6XL48-F1
#
_cell.length_a   1.000
_cell.length_b   1.000
_cell.length_c   1.000
_cell.angle_alpha   90.00
_cell.angle_beta   90.00
_cell.angle_gamma   90.00
#
_symmetry.space_group_name_H-M   'P 1'
#
loop_
_entity.id
_entity.type
_entity.pdbx_description
1 polymer ?
#
loop_
_entity_poly.entity_id
_entity_poly.type
_entity_poly.pdbx_seq_one_letter_code
_entity_poly.pdbx_strand_id
1 'polypeptide(L)'
;MNEERTRVSLHRWSDLSSVDAVLAQCLADLGGIEAFVRPGQTVVIKPNITANAPSDSGGTTHMELVEAIVRQVQRCSPGRVVVAEGTGAFGITHESAFPTGGWREMAARTGVELWNLDAGPFVELELENPRYEGTIPFSQLIYEADVFITVPCLKTHITADYTVVLKNAYGQTPQWKRSEIHRQYLLEQSLVDLNRIRKPDLCVVDGYDGAEGIAGGTDFERPAGARLMLVGTDPVAVDVISRDLMEFSARTRYLTWAIEDGLGIANREQIEVLGESVEDLRRHFMTSGEELCLFLPDLTLHDCDACSGCRIAAQSAMNRFRYQKLLKPVDVIYGGLGDRPQPKGETFVIGNCAERFADLGTHIGGCPAPVGEIIDALEAAGVICHICRDRAADALPALPAEFKAHLRVVAAGAEVFAGDSVERDKWHLQLLVGDCMKRYAFAVEERASQFGIDPDRDIVWLRGCPVEADAITQALDRLHQVFLEHGTTADAQA
;
A
#
# COMPACT_ATOMS: atom_id res chain seq x y z
N MET A 1 3.05 -16.57 -40.08
CA MET A 1 2.27 -17.12 -38.96
C MET A 1 1.71 -15.93 -38.22
N ASN A 2 0.40 -15.71 -38.20
CA ASN A 2 -0.18 -14.72 -37.30
C ASN A 2 0.03 -15.29 -35.89
N GLU A 3 0.99 -14.74 -35.14
CA GLU A 3 1.04 -14.98 -33.70
C GLU A 3 -0.28 -14.50 -33.11
N GLU A 4 -0.94 -15.38 -32.37
CA GLU A 4 -2.20 -15.08 -31.69
C GLU A 4 -1.93 -13.96 -30.68
N ARG A 5 -2.54 -12.79 -30.91
CA ARG A 5 -2.38 -11.62 -30.03
C ARG A 5 -3.15 -11.84 -28.74
N THR A 6 -2.60 -11.37 -27.62
CA THR A 6 -3.37 -11.28 -26.38
C THR A 6 -4.35 -10.11 -26.48
N ARG A 7 -5.51 -10.21 -25.84
CA ARG A 7 -6.59 -9.23 -25.92
C ARG A 7 -6.87 -8.59 -24.58
N VAL A 8 -7.02 -7.27 -24.58
CA VAL A 8 -7.47 -6.48 -23.42
C VAL A 8 -8.66 -5.64 -23.85
N SER A 9 -9.81 -5.90 -23.24
CA SER A 9 -11.00 -5.07 -23.40
C SER A 9 -10.88 -3.82 -22.52
N LEU A 10 -11.20 -2.65 -23.08
CA LEU A 10 -11.11 -1.36 -22.42
C LEU A 10 -12.33 -0.50 -22.76
N HIS A 11 -13.09 -0.13 -21.73
CA HIS A 11 -14.29 0.72 -21.88
C HIS A 11 -14.39 1.74 -20.77
N ARG A 12 -14.96 2.91 -21.07
CA ARG A 12 -15.42 3.88 -20.07
C ARG A 12 -16.52 3.29 -19.20
N TRP A 13 -16.42 3.59 -17.92
CA TRP A 13 -17.40 3.28 -16.89
C TRP A 13 -17.66 4.56 -16.07
N SER A 14 -18.50 5.43 -16.61
CA SER A 14 -18.75 6.78 -16.08
C SER A 14 -19.84 6.87 -15.02
N ASP A 15 -20.69 5.83 -14.91
CA ASP A 15 -21.74 5.72 -13.91
C ASP A 15 -21.69 4.33 -13.28
N LEU A 16 -21.55 4.27 -11.95
CA LEU A 16 -21.53 3.02 -11.20
C LEU A 16 -22.77 2.15 -11.49
N SER A 17 -23.92 2.75 -11.76
CA SER A 17 -25.16 2.04 -12.09
C SER A 17 -25.08 1.26 -13.42
N SER A 18 -24.17 1.65 -14.31
CA SER A 18 -23.94 1.01 -15.62
C SER A 18 -23.01 -0.21 -15.57
N VAL A 19 -22.56 -0.61 -14.37
CA VAL A 19 -21.55 -1.67 -14.19
C VAL A 19 -21.88 -2.98 -14.90
N ASP A 20 -23.14 -3.44 -14.84
CA ASP A 20 -23.56 -4.68 -15.51
C ASP A 20 -23.42 -4.58 -17.03
N ALA A 21 -23.73 -3.42 -17.61
CA ALA A 21 -23.67 -3.20 -19.05
C ALA A 21 -22.22 -3.12 -19.54
N VAL A 22 -21.38 -2.34 -18.85
CA VAL A 22 -19.95 -2.20 -19.19
C VAL A 22 -19.21 -3.52 -19.03
N LEU A 23 -19.45 -4.24 -17.92
CA LEU A 23 -18.86 -5.56 -17.70
C LEU A 23 -19.32 -6.56 -18.77
N ALA A 24 -20.61 -6.59 -19.11
CA ALA A 24 -21.12 -7.48 -20.16
C ALA A 24 -20.47 -7.19 -21.52
N GLN A 25 -20.24 -5.92 -21.85
CA GLN A 25 -19.55 -5.54 -23.07
C GLN A 25 -18.09 -5.99 -23.05
N CYS A 26 -17.38 -5.77 -21.94
CA CYS A 26 -16.00 -6.21 -21.81
C CYS A 26 -15.84 -7.74 -21.91
N LEU A 27 -16.78 -8.49 -21.32
CA LEU A 27 -16.79 -9.95 -21.42
C LEU A 27 -17.11 -10.40 -22.84
N ALA A 28 -18.06 -9.75 -23.53
CA ALA A 28 -18.44 -10.09 -24.89
C ALA A 28 -17.26 -9.92 -25.88
N ASP A 29 -16.45 -8.87 -25.70
CA ASP A 29 -15.22 -8.64 -26.48
C ASP A 29 -14.22 -9.82 -26.35
N LEU A 30 -14.28 -10.54 -25.23
CA LEU A 30 -13.43 -11.69 -24.93
C LEU A 30 -14.12 -13.05 -25.12
N GLY A 31 -15.33 -13.08 -25.73
CA GLY A 31 -16.06 -14.31 -26.03
C GLY A 31 -17.13 -14.71 -25.01
N GLY A 32 -17.47 -13.84 -24.07
CA GLY A 32 -18.46 -14.06 -23.02
C GLY A 32 -17.88 -14.73 -21.76
N ILE A 33 -18.65 -14.73 -20.67
CA ILE A 33 -18.23 -15.35 -19.41
C ILE A 33 -18.10 -16.88 -19.54
N GLU A 34 -18.88 -17.47 -20.43
CA GLU A 34 -18.88 -18.90 -20.76
C GLU A 34 -17.58 -19.38 -21.42
N ALA A 35 -16.75 -18.46 -21.92
CA ALA A 35 -15.40 -18.79 -22.38
C ALA A 35 -14.47 -19.18 -21.22
N PHE A 36 -14.78 -18.74 -20.00
CA PHE A 36 -13.95 -18.90 -18.80
C PHE A 36 -14.57 -19.85 -17.78
N VAL A 37 -15.89 -19.79 -17.59
CA VAL A 37 -16.60 -20.56 -16.56
C VAL A 37 -17.49 -21.63 -17.19
N ARG A 38 -17.34 -22.86 -16.70
CA ARG A 38 -18.11 -24.05 -17.10
C ARG A 38 -19.01 -24.53 -15.96
N PRO A 39 -20.10 -25.25 -16.26
CA PRO A 39 -20.97 -25.80 -15.24
C PRO A 39 -20.23 -26.69 -14.24
N GLY A 40 -20.54 -26.53 -12.96
CA GLY A 40 -19.98 -27.34 -11.87
C GLY A 40 -18.59 -26.91 -11.37
N GLN A 41 -17.93 -25.93 -11.99
CA GLN A 41 -16.61 -25.44 -11.55
C GLN A 41 -16.69 -24.65 -10.24
N THR A 42 -15.58 -24.67 -9.49
CA THR A 42 -15.32 -23.76 -8.37
C THR A 42 -14.67 -22.48 -8.89
N VAL A 43 -15.35 -21.34 -8.72
CA VAL A 43 -14.88 -20.02 -9.14
C VAL A 43 -14.51 -19.20 -7.92
N VAL A 44 -13.27 -18.70 -7.88
CA VAL A 44 -12.78 -17.80 -6.83
C VAL A 44 -12.63 -16.40 -7.40
N ILE A 45 -13.27 -15.41 -6.78
CA ILE A 45 -13.21 -14.00 -7.15
C ILE A 45 -12.45 -13.26 -6.04
N LYS A 46 -11.30 -12.66 -6.37
CA LYS A 46 -10.49 -11.91 -5.42
C LYS A 46 -10.54 -10.42 -5.72
N PRO A 47 -11.31 -9.61 -4.96
CA PRO A 47 -11.24 -8.15 -5.07
C PRO A 47 -9.87 -7.61 -4.62
N ASN A 48 -9.78 -6.31 -4.43
CA ASN A 48 -8.74 -5.64 -3.66
C ASN A 48 -9.43 -4.88 -2.52
N ILE A 49 -9.28 -5.33 -1.27
CA ILE A 49 -9.81 -4.64 -0.08
C ILE A 49 -8.63 -4.17 0.76
N THR A 50 -8.31 -2.87 0.73
CA THR A 50 -7.11 -2.35 1.42
C THR A 50 -7.49 -1.53 2.64
N ALA A 51 -7.05 -1.98 3.83
CA ALA A 51 -7.12 -1.25 5.09
C ALA A 51 -8.49 -0.60 5.39
N ASN A 52 -9.57 -1.27 4.99
CA ASN A 52 -10.96 -0.81 5.15
C ASN A 52 -11.23 0.55 4.48
N ALA A 53 -10.39 0.96 3.53
CA ALA A 53 -10.58 2.19 2.80
C ALA A 53 -11.94 2.15 2.07
N PRO A 54 -12.76 3.20 2.17
CA PRO A 54 -13.98 3.35 1.37
C PRO A 54 -13.69 3.16 -0.12
N SER A 55 -14.62 2.61 -0.90
CA SER A 55 -14.38 2.35 -2.33
C SER A 55 -14.16 3.64 -3.13
N ASP A 56 -14.81 4.74 -2.73
CA ASP A 56 -14.66 6.07 -3.33
C ASP A 56 -13.30 6.72 -3.06
N SER A 57 -12.49 6.17 -2.14
CA SER A 57 -11.06 6.53 -1.99
C SER A 57 -10.18 5.92 -3.08
N GLY A 58 -10.69 4.89 -3.78
CA GLY A 58 -9.96 4.11 -4.78
C GLY A 58 -9.00 3.06 -4.21
N GLY A 59 -8.90 2.94 -2.89
CA GLY A 59 -8.11 1.90 -2.23
C GLY A 59 -8.77 0.53 -2.18
N THR A 60 -10.09 0.45 -2.40
CA THR A 60 -10.89 -0.77 -2.35
C THR A 60 -11.78 -0.90 -3.59
N THR A 61 -11.88 -2.11 -4.14
CA THR A 61 -12.74 -2.42 -5.29
C THR A 61 -14.20 -2.14 -4.97
N HIS A 62 -14.93 -1.57 -5.93
CA HIS A 62 -16.37 -1.39 -5.85
C HIS A 62 -17.09 -2.72 -5.73
N MET A 63 -17.92 -2.82 -4.71
CA MET A 63 -18.70 -4.03 -4.44
C MET A 63 -19.70 -4.32 -5.55
N GLU A 64 -20.23 -3.27 -6.18
CA GLU A 64 -21.13 -3.32 -7.32
C GLU A 64 -20.51 -4.08 -8.49
N LEU A 65 -19.21 -3.90 -8.74
CA LEU A 65 -18.47 -4.65 -9.76
C LEU A 65 -18.32 -6.12 -9.38
N VAL A 66 -17.95 -6.41 -8.13
CA VAL A 66 -17.85 -7.80 -7.65
C VAL A 66 -19.21 -8.51 -7.75
N GLU A 67 -20.29 -7.84 -7.36
CA GLU A 67 -21.65 -8.38 -7.47
C GLU A 67 -22.06 -8.61 -8.94
N ALA A 68 -21.68 -7.72 -9.86
CA ALA A 68 -21.90 -7.90 -11.30
C ALA A 68 -21.13 -9.11 -11.85
N ILE A 69 -19.88 -9.31 -11.43
CA ILE A 69 -19.08 -10.49 -11.79
C ILE A 69 -19.74 -11.76 -11.26
N VAL A 70 -20.18 -11.78 -10.00
CA VAL A 70 -20.91 -12.90 -9.41
C VAL A 70 -22.14 -13.25 -10.25
N ARG A 71 -22.95 -12.26 -10.65
CA ARG A 71 -24.12 -12.48 -11.51
C ARG A 71 -23.76 -13.10 -12.86
N GLN A 72 -22.67 -12.66 -13.50
CA GLN A 72 -22.19 -13.23 -14.76
C GLN A 72 -21.74 -14.68 -14.57
N VAL A 73 -20.92 -14.94 -13.55
CA VAL A 73 -20.41 -16.28 -13.22
C VAL A 73 -21.57 -17.25 -12.93
N GLN A 74 -22.58 -16.83 -12.17
CA GLN A 74 -23.73 -17.69 -11.82
C GLN A 74 -24.56 -18.13 -13.02
N ARG A 75 -24.59 -17.36 -14.12
CA ARG A 75 -25.28 -17.76 -15.37
C ARG A 75 -24.67 -19.03 -15.97
N CYS A 76 -23.41 -19.31 -15.70
CA CYS A 76 -22.70 -20.50 -16.16
C CYS A 76 -22.98 -21.75 -15.30
N SER A 77 -23.84 -21.65 -14.28
CA SER A 77 -24.16 -22.75 -13.36
C SER A 77 -22.92 -23.36 -12.66
N PRO A 78 -22.07 -22.53 -12.01
CA PRO A 78 -20.90 -23.00 -11.27
C PRO A 78 -21.32 -23.90 -10.09
N GLY A 79 -20.43 -24.79 -9.68
CA GLY A 79 -20.67 -25.65 -8.51
C GLY A 79 -20.47 -24.90 -7.20
N ARG A 80 -19.52 -23.95 -7.16
CA ARG A 80 -19.19 -23.13 -6.00
C ARG A 80 -18.66 -21.77 -6.46
N VAL A 81 -19.08 -20.70 -5.79
CA VAL A 81 -18.55 -19.34 -6.01
C VAL A 81 -18.09 -18.77 -4.68
N VAL A 82 -16.82 -18.36 -4.62
CA VAL A 82 -16.20 -17.82 -3.42
C VAL A 82 -15.64 -16.44 -3.71
N VAL A 83 -16.02 -15.45 -2.91
CA VAL A 83 -15.36 -14.15 -2.87
C VAL A 83 -14.33 -14.20 -1.74
N ALA A 84 -13.06 -14.13 -2.09
CA ALA A 84 -11.97 -14.36 -1.15
C ALA A 84 -11.01 -13.17 -1.11
N GLU A 85 -10.53 -12.80 0.07
CA GLU A 85 -9.51 -11.74 0.21
C GLU A 85 -8.64 -11.94 1.45
N GLY A 86 -7.41 -11.45 1.39
CA GLY A 86 -6.49 -11.34 2.51
C GLY A 86 -6.60 -9.97 3.20
N THR A 87 -6.37 -9.96 4.49
CA THR A 87 -6.53 -8.79 5.35
C THR A 87 -5.38 -7.78 5.24
N GLY A 88 -5.69 -6.48 5.33
CA GLY A 88 -4.67 -5.45 5.52
C GLY A 88 -4.10 -5.41 6.96
N ALA A 89 -4.83 -5.95 7.93
CA ALA A 89 -4.47 -6.02 9.34
C ALA A 89 -4.62 -7.46 9.85
N PHE A 90 -3.77 -7.90 10.79
CA PHE A 90 -3.83 -9.28 11.32
C PHE A 90 -5.25 -9.71 11.72
N GLY A 91 -5.72 -10.82 11.14
CA GLY A 91 -6.99 -11.45 11.49
C GLY A 91 -7.32 -12.62 10.57
N ILE A 92 -8.05 -13.60 11.09
CA ILE A 92 -8.44 -14.83 10.36
C ILE A 92 -9.96 -14.99 10.21
N THR A 93 -10.75 -14.00 10.63
CA THR A 93 -12.22 -14.05 10.54
C THR A 93 -12.74 -13.37 9.28
N HIS A 94 -14.01 -13.58 8.93
CA HIS A 94 -14.63 -12.85 7.83
C HIS A 94 -14.66 -11.35 8.09
N GLU A 95 -14.89 -10.90 9.32
CA GLU A 95 -14.91 -9.49 9.69
C GLU A 95 -13.55 -8.81 9.46
N SER A 96 -12.45 -9.55 9.62
CA SER A 96 -11.12 -9.00 9.35
C SER A 96 -10.81 -8.84 7.84
N ALA A 97 -11.35 -9.70 6.98
CA ALA A 97 -11.16 -9.61 5.52
C ALA A 97 -12.24 -8.75 4.83
N PHE A 98 -13.45 -8.74 5.40
CA PHE A 98 -14.65 -8.05 4.92
C PHE A 98 -15.19 -7.15 6.03
N PRO A 99 -14.50 -6.04 6.31
CA PRO A 99 -14.76 -5.16 7.46
C PRO A 99 -16.14 -4.50 7.40
N THR A 100 -16.60 -4.12 6.22
CA THR A 100 -17.87 -3.42 6.04
C THR A 100 -19.03 -4.41 5.93
N GLY A 101 -20.20 -4.02 6.48
CA GLY A 101 -21.42 -4.84 6.44
C GLY A 101 -21.88 -5.20 5.02
N GLY A 102 -21.65 -4.31 4.06
CA GLY A 102 -22.10 -4.48 2.69
C GLY A 102 -21.62 -5.78 2.02
N TRP A 103 -20.38 -6.23 2.29
CA TRP A 103 -19.86 -7.47 1.71
C TRP A 103 -20.67 -8.69 2.17
N ARG A 104 -21.07 -8.71 3.44
CA ARG A 104 -21.90 -9.78 4.02
C ARG A 104 -23.32 -9.71 3.46
N GLU A 105 -23.86 -8.52 3.26
CA GLU A 105 -25.17 -8.34 2.64
C GLU A 105 -25.15 -8.78 1.16
N MET A 106 -24.11 -8.43 0.40
CA MET A 106 -23.91 -8.88 -0.97
C MET A 106 -23.83 -10.41 -1.04
N ALA A 107 -23.03 -11.03 -0.15
CA ALA A 107 -22.92 -12.47 -0.06
C ALA A 107 -24.27 -13.14 0.26
N ALA A 108 -25.04 -12.57 1.20
CA ALA A 108 -26.37 -13.07 1.55
C ALA A 108 -27.38 -12.93 0.38
N ARG A 109 -27.35 -11.82 -0.36
CA ARG A 109 -28.23 -11.59 -1.53
C ARG A 109 -27.92 -12.53 -2.70
N THR A 110 -26.63 -12.78 -2.94
CA THR A 110 -26.17 -13.56 -4.10
C THR A 110 -25.96 -15.04 -3.79
N GLY A 111 -25.90 -15.42 -2.52
CA GLY A 111 -25.66 -16.80 -2.08
C GLY A 111 -24.21 -17.27 -2.24
N VAL A 112 -23.24 -16.36 -2.34
CA VAL A 112 -21.82 -16.70 -2.44
C VAL A 112 -21.15 -16.83 -1.07
N GLU A 113 -20.04 -17.56 -1.03
CA GLU A 113 -19.21 -17.71 0.15
C GLU A 113 -18.23 -16.53 0.26
N LEU A 114 -18.05 -15.99 1.47
CA LEU A 114 -16.92 -15.10 1.78
C LEU A 114 -15.81 -15.93 2.40
N TRP A 115 -14.57 -15.72 2.00
CA TRP A 115 -13.42 -16.45 2.55
C TRP A 115 -12.27 -15.51 2.92
N ASN A 116 -11.76 -15.64 4.14
CA ASN A 116 -10.54 -14.96 4.54
C ASN A 116 -9.32 -15.82 4.13
N LEU A 117 -8.52 -15.32 3.19
CA LEU A 117 -7.34 -16.02 2.69
C LEU A 117 -6.27 -16.22 3.77
N ASP A 118 -6.25 -15.41 4.82
CA ASP A 118 -5.30 -15.53 5.93
C ASP A 118 -5.64 -16.65 6.92
N ALA A 119 -6.87 -17.17 6.87
CA ALA A 119 -7.27 -18.31 7.70
C ALA A 119 -6.66 -19.64 7.24
N GLY A 120 -6.11 -19.68 6.01
CA GLY A 120 -5.64 -20.90 5.37
C GLY A 120 -6.79 -21.82 4.93
N PRO A 121 -6.52 -23.10 4.64
CA PRO A 121 -5.20 -23.73 4.64
C PRO A 121 -4.27 -23.17 3.56
N PHE A 122 -2.97 -23.41 3.74
CA PHE A 122 -1.92 -23.00 2.80
C PHE A 122 -1.20 -24.22 2.24
N VAL A 123 -0.80 -24.14 0.97
CA VAL A 123 0.15 -25.05 0.35
C VAL A 123 1.53 -24.38 0.32
N GLU A 124 2.57 -25.18 0.49
CA GLU A 124 3.95 -24.76 0.27
C GLU A 124 4.42 -25.35 -1.04
N LEU A 125 4.87 -24.49 -1.95
CA LEU A 125 5.28 -24.87 -3.29
C LEU A 125 6.73 -24.44 -3.51
N GLU A 126 7.52 -25.36 -4.06
CA GLU A 126 8.89 -25.07 -4.48
C GLU A 126 8.87 -24.64 -5.94
N LEU A 127 9.32 -23.41 -6.21
CA LEU A 127 9.55 -22.94 -7.57
C LEU A 127 10.98 -23.24 -7.99
N GLU A 128 11.18 -23.65 -9.23
CA GLU A 128 12.51 -23.74 -9.82
C GLU A 128 13.05 -22.31 -10.02
N ASN A 129 14.23 -22.00 -9.48
CA ASN A 129 14.83 -20.65 -9.52
C ASN A 129 13.84 -19.56 -9.02
N PRO A 130 13.44 -19.57 -7.74
CA PRO A 130 12.56 -18.55 -7.20
C PRO A 130 13.30 -17.20 -7.16
N ARG A 131 12.57 -16.10 -7.36
CA ARG A 131 13.12 -14.76 -7.17
C ARG A 131 13.13 -14.36 -5.71
N TYR A 132 12.16 -14.82 -4.93
CA TYR A 132 12.11 -14.67 -3.49
C TYR A 132 12.90 -15.80 -2.84
N GLU A 133 13.92 -15.44 -2.06
CA GLU A 133 14.77 -16.40 -1.36
C GLU A 133 14.04 -16.97 -0.12
N GLY A 134 13.16 -17.95 -0.36
CA GLY A 134 12.44 -18.69 0.68
C GLY A 134 11.11 -19.25 0.21
N THR A 135 10.44 -19.98 1.10
CA THR A 135 9.10 -20.52 0.80
C THR A 135 8.03 -19.46 1.03
N ILE A 136 7.12 -19.32 0.08
CA ILE A 136 5.93 -18.48 0.17
C ILE A 136 4.72 -19.40 0.35
N PRO A 137 4.12 -19.49 1.56
CA PRO A 137 2.87 -20.21 1.73
C PRO A 137 1.80 -19.57 0.84
N PHE A 138 1.02 -20.40 0.16
CA PHE A 138 0.06 -19.95 -0.84
C PHE A 138 -1.33 -20.48 -0.50
N SER A 139 -2.38 -19.69 -0.74
CA SER A 139 -3.76 -20.09 -0.49
C SER A 139 -4.13 -21.36 -1.27
N GLN A 140 -4.45 -22.44 -0.55
CA GLN A 140 -4.91 -23.67 -1.16
C GLN A 140 -6.20 -23.46 -1.98
N LEU A 141 -7.10 -22.61 -1.49
CA LEU A 141 -8.36 -22.27 -2.18
C LEU A 141 -8.11 -21.69 -3.58
N ILE A 142 -7.16 -20.76 -3.72
CA ILE A 142 -6.85 -20.14 -5.02
C ILE A 142 -6.07 -21.13 -5.91
N TYR A 143 -5.17 -21.92 -5.32
CA TYR A 143 -4.37 -22.90 -6.05
C TYR A 143 -5.24 -23.99 -6.69
N GLU A 144 -6.26 -24.46 -5.97
CA GLU A 144 -7.17 -25.53 -6.42
C GLU A 144 -8.38 -25.01 -7.21
N ALA A 145 -8.55 -23.68 -7.34
CA ALA A 145 -9.68 -23.11 -8.05
C ALA A 145 -9.66 -23.47 -9.54
N ASP A 146 -10.79 -23.98 -10.04
CA ASP A 146 -10.99 -24.24 -11.48
C ASP A 146 -10.92 -22.94 -12.29
N VAL A 147 -11.45 -21.85 -11.72
CA VAL A 147 -11.39 -20.50 -12.30
C VAL A 147 -11.04 -19.48 -11.21
N PHE A 148 -9.98 -18.70 -11.44
CA PHE A 148 -9.54 -17.61 -10.57
C PHE A 148 -9.70 -16.26 -11.29
N ILE A 149 -10.59 -15.42 -10.76
CA ILE A 149 -10.85 -14.05 -11.24
C ILE A 149 -10.26 -13.06 -10.24
N THR A 150 -9.35 -12.19 -10.69
CA THR A 150 -8.77 -11.12 -9.86
C THR A 150 -9.37 -9.77 -10.23
N VAL A 151 -9.72 -8.96 -9.23
CA VAL A 151 -10.45 -7.69 -9.41
C VAL A 151 -9.72 -6.52 -8.72
N PRO A 152 -8.52 -6.13 -9.19
CA PRO A 152 -7.74 -5.05 -8.59
C PRO A 152 -8.32 -3.66 -8.89
N CYS A 153 -7.91 -2.65 -8.13
CA CYS A 153 -8.13 -1.24 -8.48
C CYS A 153 -7.00 -0.71 -9.38
N LEU A 154 -7.31 0.19 -10.32
CA LEU A 154 -6.32 0.93 -11.10
C LEU A 154 -5.72 2.06 -10.23
N LYS A 155 -4.53 1.87 -9.67
CA LYS A 155 -3.95 2.87 -8.76
C LYS A 155 -2.43 2.89 -8.70
N THR A 156 -1.88 4.01 -8.22
CA THR A 156 -0.49 4.12 -7.80
C THR A 156 -0.25 3.36 -6.49
N HIS A 157 1.02 3.12 -6.11
CA HIS A 157 1.37 2.52 -4.83
C HIS A 157 2.77 2.92 -4.37
N ILE A 158 2.90 3.48 -3.16
CA ILE A 158 4.19 3.97 -2.61
C ILE A 158 5.27 2.88 -2.51
N THR A 159 4.87 1.61 -2.44
CA THR A 159 5.79 0.45 -2.40
C THR A 159 5.88 -0.36 -3.69
N ALA A 160 5.31 0.09 -4.81
CA ALA A 160 5.34 -0.64 -6.07
C ALA A 160 5.27 0.26 -7.33
N ASP A 161 5.39 1.58 -7.18
CA ASP A 161 5.01 2.64 -8.13
C ASP A 161 3.51 2.64 -8.47
N TYR A 162 3.02 1.53 -9.01
CA TYR A 162 1.62 1.30 -9.31
C TYR A 162 1.22 -0.13 -8.94
N THR A 163 -0.08 -0.39 -8.94
CA THR A 163 -0.63 -1.68 -8.58
C THR A 163 -1.89 -1.96 -9.36
N VAL A 164 -1.88 -3.07 -10.07
CA VAL A 164 -3.05 -3.61 -10.75
C VAL A 164 -3.06 -5.12 -10.54
N VAL A 165 -2.89 -5.94 -11.57
CA VAL A 165 -3.08 -7.38 -11.53
C VAL A 165 -1.96 -8.08 -10.78
N LEU A 166 -0.71 -7.86 -11.18
CA LEU A 166 0.43 -8.62 -10.65
C LEU A 166 0.60 -8.40 -9.14
N LYS A 167 0.42 -7.16 -8.67
CA LYS A 167 0.51 -6.84 -7.24
C LYS A 167 -0.69 -7.37 -6.45
N ASN A 168 -1.87 -7.49 -7.05
CA ASN A 168 -3.04 -8.01 -6.34
C ASN A 168 -2.84 -9.47 -5.90
N ALA A 169 -1.97 -10.23 -6.59
CA ALA A 169 -1.56 -11.57 -6.17
C ALA A 169 -0.94 -11.60 -4.76
N TYR A 170 -0.50 -10.47 -4.21
CA TYR A 170 0.07 -10.42 -2.87
C TYR A 170 -0.89 -10.93 -1.78
N GLY A 171 -2.20 -10.74 -1.93
CA GLY A 171 -3.21 -11.25 -1.00
C GLY A 171 -3.32 -12.79 -0.93
N GLN A 172 -2.64 -13.51 -1.82
CA GLN A 172 -2.69 -14.97 -1.92
C GLN A 172 -1.76 -15.68 -0.90
N THR A 173 -0.81 -14.97 -0.28
CA THR A 173 0.05 -15.47 0.80
C THR A 173 -0.39 -14.88 2.13
N PRO A 174 -0.32 -15.58 3.28
CA PRO A 174 -0.88 -15.09 4.54
C PRO A 174 -0.29 -13.79 5.05
N GLN A 175 -1.09 -13.04 5.82
CA GLN A 175 -0.75 -11.73 6.39
C GLN A 175 0.62 -11.70 7.09
N TRP A 176 0.94 -12.72 7.89
CA TRP A 176 2.20 -12.75 8.63
C TRP A 176 3.40 -12.81 7.68
N LYS A 177 3.29 -13.56 6.58
CA LYS A 177 4.32 -13.65 5.54
C LYS A 177 4.37 -12.36 4.71
N ARG A 178 3.22 -11.75 4.39
CA ARG A 178 3.18 -10.40 3.78
C ARG A 178 3.94 -9.39 4.64
N SER A 179 3.69 -9.38 5.94
CA SER A 179 4.38 -8.48 6.88
C SER A 179 5.89 -8.73 6.94
N GLU A 180 6.32 -9.99 6.89
CA GLU A 180 7.74 -10.38 6.81
C GLU A 180 8.41 -9.86 5.53
N ILE A 181 7.81 -10.16 4.37
CA ILE A 181 8.31 -9.75 3.05
C ILE A 181 8.45 -8.23 2.94
N HIS A 182 7.47 -7.48 3.45
CA HIS A 182 7.53 -6.02 3.48
C HIS A 182 8.68 -5.50 4.34
N ARG A 183 8.93 -6.09 5.52
CA ARG A 183 10.05 -5.70 6.40
C ARG A 183 11.40 -5.98 5.76
N GLN A 184 11.49 -6.99 4.90
CA GLN A 184 12.70 -7.35 4.18
C GLN A 184 12.91 -6.55 2.88
N TYR A 185 11.95 -5.71 2.47
CA TYR A 185 11.95 -5.02 1.17
C TYR A 185 12.01 -5.98 -0.04
N LEU A 186 11.43 -7.18 0.10
CA LEU A 186 11.43 -8.24 -0.92
C LEU A 186 10.07 -8.42 -1.62
N LEU A 187 9.21 -7.40 -1.56
CA LEU A 187 7.87 -7.43 -2.15
C LEU A 187 7.92 -7.81 -3.63
N GLU A 188 8.73 -7.11 -4.43
CA GLU A 188 8.74 -7.27 -5.89
C GLU A 188 9.14 -8.68 -6.34
N GLN A 189 10.09 -9.31 -5.65
CA GLN A 189 10.47 -10.70 -5.86
C GLN A 189 9.28 -11.63 -5.62
N SER A 190 8.61 -11.45 -4.47
CA SER A 190 7.45 -12.27 -4.10
C SER A 190 6.28 -12.12 -5.07
N LEU A 191 6.07 -10.93 -5.66
CA LEU A 191 4.99 -10.72 -6.62
C LEU A 191 5.18 -11.58 -7.87
N VAL A 192 6.40 -11.69 -8.38
CA VAL A 192 6.68 -12.51 -9.57
C VAL A 192 6.43 -13.98 -9.25
N ASP A 193 6.97 -14.47 -8.14
CA ASP A 193 6.81 -15.87 -7.74
C ASP A 193 5.36 -16.26 -7.43
N LEU A 194 4.58 -15.38 -6.79
CA LEU A 194 3.14 -15.60 -6.57
C LEU A 194 2.37 -15.75 -7.89
N ASN A 195 2.69 -14.92 -8.89
CA ASN A 195 2.08 -15.06 -10.21
C ASN A 195 2.62 -16.27 -11.00
N ARG A 196 3.83 -16.77 -10.71
CA ARG A 196 4.34 -18.04 -11.25
C ARG A 196 3.60 -19.25 -10.66
N ILE A 197 3.19 -19.18 -9.40
CA ILE A 197 2.39 -20.22 -8.75
C ILE A 197 1.01 -20.35 -9.39
N ARG A 198 0.26 -19.24 -9.47
CA ARG A 198 -1.08 -19.23 -10.08
C ARG A 198 -1.41 -17.87 -10.68
N LYS A 199 -1.44 -17.84 -12.02
CA LYS A 199 -1.98 -16.70 -12.77
C LYS A 199 -3.51 -16.66 -12.68
N PRO A 200 -4.14 -15.47 -12.69
CA PRO A 200 -5.58 -15.36 -12.89
C PRO A 200 -5.98 -15.89 -14.28
N ASP A 201 -7.16 -16.50 -14.37
CA ASP A 201 -7.77 -16.87 -15.65
C ASP A 201 -8.51 -15.68 -16.26
N LEU A 202 -8.95 -14.74 -15.43
CA LEU A 202 -9.57 -13.48 -15.84
C LEU A 202 -9.18 -12.35 -14.88
N CYS A 203 -8.77 -11.22 -15.45
CA CYS A 203 -8.44 -9.99 -14.75
C CYS A 203 -9.53 -8.97 -15.05
N VAL A 204 -10.14 -8.39 -14.01
CA VAL A 204 -11.17 -7.34 -14.15
C VAL A 204 -10.72 -6.13 -13.33
N VAL A 205 -10.14 -5.13 -13.97
CA VAL A 205 -9.62 -3.94 -13.28
C VAL A 205 -10.74 -2.95 -13.02
N ASP A 206 -10.94 -2.60 -11.75
CA ASP A 206 -11.76 -1.48 -11.31
C ASP A 206 -10.98 -0.16 -11.44
N GLY A 207 -11.23 0.56 -12.52
CA GLY A 207 -10.74 1.92 -12.72
C GLY A 207 -11.78 3.00 -12.44
N TYR A 208 -12.85 2.72 -11.69
CA TYR A 208 -13.91 3.70 -11.44
C TYR A 208 -13.37 4.91 -10.67
N ASP A 209 -13.01 4.71 -9.40
CA ASP A 209 -12.25 5.68 -8.63
C ASP A 209 -10.76 5.43 -8.79
N GLY A 210 -10.22 4.33 -8.26
CA GLY A 210 -8.77 4.15 -8.23
C GLY A 210 -8.06 5.27 -7.45
N ALA A 211 -6.75 5.20 -7.29
CA ALA A 211 -6.02 6.17 -6.47
C ALA A 211 -4.71 6.61 -7.13
N GLU A 212 -4.30 7.83 -6.85
CA GLU A 212 -3.03 8.40 -7.31
C GLU A 212 -2.26 9.05 -6.16
N GLY A 213 -1.02 9.48 -6.42
CA GLY A 213 -0.11 10.05 -5.43
C GLY A 213 0.50 8.98 -4.52
N ILE A 214 0.60 9.30 -3.23
CA ILE A 214 1.04 8.43 -2.14
C ILE A 214 -0.16 7.57 -1.74
N ALA A 215 -0.36 6.48 -2.47
CA ALA A 215 -1.37 5.48 -2.19
C ALA A 215 -0.75 4.22 -1.54
N GLY A 216 -1.40 3.65 -0.53
CA GLY A 216 -0.98 2.40 0.11
C GLY A 216 -1.13 2.39 1.63
N GLY A 217 -1.25 1.20 2.22
CA GLY A 217 -1.58 1.08 3.64
C GLY A 217 -2.94 1.73 3.92
N THR A 218 -2.97 2.78 4.75
CA THR A 218 -4.18 3.58 5.02
C THR A 218 -4.21 4.91 4.26
N ASP A 219 -3.20 5.20 3.41
CA ASP A 219 -3.14 6.43 2.62
C ASP A 219 -3.90 6.26 1.30
N PHE A 220 -5.07 6.90 1.19
CA PHE A 220 -5.89 7.00 -0.02
C PHE A 220 -6.63 8.35 -0.07
N GLU A 221 -5.86 9.44 -0.02
CA GLU A 221 -6.41 10.80 0.06
C GLU A 221 -6.75 11.41 -1.31
N ARG A 222 -6.34 10.75 -2.40
CA ARG A 222 -6.43 11.27 -3.78
C ARG A 222 -7.03 10.21 -4.71
N PRO A 223 -8.37 10.09 -4.78
CA PRO A 223 -9.00 9.22 -5.75
C PRO A 223 -8.69 9.74 -7.16
N ALA A 224 -8.29 8.84 -8.05
CA ALA A 224 -7.92 9.22 -9.40
C ALA A 224 -9.20 9.59 -10.20
N GLY A 225 -10.26 8.80 -10.09
CA GLY A 225 -11.50 8.92 -10.86
C GLY A 225 -11.30 8.66 -12.35
N ALA A 226 -10.64 7.55 -12.73
CA ALA A 226 -10.36 7.26 -14.14
C ALA A 226 -11.64 6.94 -14.93
N ARG A 227 -12.63 6.36 -14.24
CA ARG A 227 -13.92 5.94 -14.81
C ARG A 227 -13.73 4.97 -15.97
N LEU A 228 -12.89 3.96 -15.76
CA LEU A 228 -12.55 2.92 -16.75
C LEU A 228 -12.79 1.51 -16.18
N MET A 229 -13.02 0.55 -17.07
CA MET A 229 -12.96 -0.87 -16.78
C MET A 229 -12.04 -1.54 -17.79
N LEU A 230 -11.11 -2.36 -17.29
CA LEU A 230 -10.25 -3.20 -18.13
C LEU A 230 -10.53 -4.66 -17.85
N VAL A 231 -10.61 -5.48 -18.90
CA VAL A 231 -10.75 -6.94 -18.75
C VAL A 231 -9.79 -7.65 -19.68
N GLY A 232 -9.11 -8.68 -19.18
CA GLY A 232 -8.18 -9.49 -19.99
C GLY A 232 -7.78 -10.78 -19.29
N THR A 233 -7.06 -11.65 -20.00
CA THR A 233 -6.62 -12.96 -19.48
C THR A 233 -5.11 -13.03 -19.24
N ASP A 234 -4.36 -12.06 -19.75
CA ASP A 234 -2.92 -11.96 -19.57
C ASP A 234 -2.61 -10.88 -18.52
N PRO A 235 -2.10 -11.25 -17.33
CA PRO A 235 -1.87 -10.30 -16.24
C PRO A 235 -0.80 -9.25 -16.58
N VAL A 236 0.22 -9.62 -17.38
CA VAL A 236 1.28 -8.70 -17.80
C VAL A 236 0.72 -7.71 -18.83
N ALA A 237 -0.06 -8.19 -19.79
CA ALA A 237 -0.67 -7.31 -20.80
C ALA A 237 -1.61 -6.28 -20.15
N VAL A 238 -2.45 -6.72 -19.21
CA VAL A 238 -3.36 -5.82 -18.47
C VAL A 238 -2.57 -4.79 -17.66
N ASP A 239 -1.50 -5.17 -16.97
CA ASP A 239 -0.65 -4.23 -16.23
C ASP A 239 0.08 -3.24 -17.16
N VAL A 240 0.49 -3.67 -18.35
CA VAL A 240 1.11 -2.80 -19.36
C VAL A 240 0.11 -1.77 -19.91
N ILE A 241 -1.11 -2.19 -20.28
CA ILE A 241 -2.16 -1.27 -20.71
C ILE A 241 -2.52 -0.29 -19.58
N SER A 242 -2.63 -0.78 -18.35
CA SER A 242 -2.91 0.05 -17.19
C SER A 242 -1.82 1.10 -16.96
N ARG A 243 -0.55 0.72 -17.08
CA ARG A 243 0.59 1.64 -16.97
C ARG A 243 0.53 2.73 -18.06
N ASP A 244 0.21 2.35 -19.30
CA ASP A 244 0.07 3.30 -20.41
C ASP A 244 -1.09 4.28 -20.17
N LEU A 245 -2.22 3.81 -19.62
CA LEU A 245 -3.36 4.66 -19.25
C LEU A 245 -3.06 5.66 -18.14
N MET A 246 -2.17 5.31 -17.22
CA MET A 246 -1.72 6.20 -16.13
C MET A 246 -0.62 7.18 -16.56
N GLU A 247 -0.14 7.07 -17.82
CA GLU A 247 1.02 7.79 -18.36
C GLU A 247 2.32 7.54 -17.58
N PHE A 248 2.47 6.33 -17.03
CA PHE A 248 3.68 5.94 -16.30
C PHE A 248 4.77 5.46 -17.27
N SER A 249 5.89 6.18 -17.31
CA SER A 249 7.04 5.85 -18.16
C SER A 249 8.17 5.15 -17.41
N ALA A 250 8.17 5.24 -16.09
CA ALA A 250 9.31 4.82 -15.28
C ALA A 250 9.40 3.28 -15.17
N ARG A 251 10.64 2.77 -15.04
CA ARG A 251 10.91 1.34 -15.06
C ARG A 251 10.44 0.65 -13.77
N THR A 252 9.51 -0.29 -13.89
CA THR A 252 8.98 -1.09 -12.76
C THR A 252 9.58 -2.50 -12.78
N ARG A 253 10.39 -2.81 -11.76
CA ARG A 253 11.23 -4.01 -11.67
C ARG A 253 10.43 -5.31 -11.66
N TYR A 254 9.37 -5.41 -10.84
CA TYR A 254 8.55 -6.63 -10.81
C TYR A 254 7.86 -6.90 -12.16
N LEU A 255 7.46 -5.86 -12.92
CA LEU A 255 6.89 -6.04 -14.25
C LEU A 255 7.97 -6.54 -15.23
N THR A 256 9.16 -5.93 -15.21
CA THR A 256 10.30 -6.40 -16.02
C THR A 256 10.60 -7.87 -15.76
N TRP A 257 10.68 -8.27 -14.50
CA TRP A 257 10.92 -9.66 -14.10
C TRP A 257 9.79 -10.61 -14.49
N ALA A 258 8.53 -10.17 -14.37
CA ALA A 258 7.39 -10.96 -14.83
C ALA A 258 7.45 -11.26 -16.34
N ILE A 259 7.92 -10.28 -17.13
CA ILE A 259 8.14 -10.44 -18.58
C ILE A 259 9.27 -11.44 -18.85
N GLU A 260 10.41 -11.27 -18.16
CA GLU A 260 11.57 -12.18 -18.28
C GLU A 260 11.20 -13.64 -17.95
N ASP A 261 10.33 -13.84 -16.96
CA ASP A 261 9.88 -15.16 -16.52
C ASP A 261 8.72 -15.72 -17.37
N GLY A 262 8.33 -15.03 -18.44
CA GLY A 262 7.29 -15.48 -19.36
C GLY A 262 5.88 -15.51 -18.77
N LEU A 263 5.58 -14.67 -17.78
CA LEU A 263 4.27 -14.62 -17.16
C LEU A 263 3.18 -14.11 -18.12
N GLY A 264 3.55 -13.31 -19.11
CA GLY A 264 2.65 -12.79 -20.13
C GLY A 264 3.35 -11.86 -21.13
N ILE A 265 2.56 -11.18 -21.95
CA ILE A 265 3.01 -10.38 -23.08
C ILE A 265 3.05 -8.90 -22.71
N ALA A 266 4.22 -8.27 -22.88
CA ALA A 266 4.38 -6.83 -22.70
C ALA A 266 4.62 -6.04 -23.99
N ASN A 267 4.95 -6.72 -25.10
CA ASN A 267 5.12 -6.04 -26.38
C ASN A 267 3.77 -5.49 -26.86
N ARG A 268 3.67 -4.17 -27.00
CA ARG A 268 2.43 -3.49 -27.40
C ARG A 268 1.89 -3.97 -28.75
N GLU A 269 2.76 -4.39 -29.68
CA GLU A 269 2.35 -4.90 -31.00
C GLU A 269 1.66 -6.26 -30.94
N GLN A 270 1.84 -7.00 -29.84
CA GLN A 270 1.23 -8.30 -29.58
C GLN A 270 0.00 -8.19 -28.65
N ILE A 271 -0.35 -6.98 -28.19
CA ILE A 271 -1.52 -6.71 -27.35
C ILE A 271 -2.58 -5.97 -28.19
N GLU A 272 -3.67 -6.65 -28.49
CA GLU A 272 -4.86 -6.08 -29.12
C GLU A 272 -5.76 -5.46 -28.05
N VAL A 273 -6.02 -4.16 -28.15
CA VAL A 273 -6.98 -3.47 -27.28
C VAL A 273 -8.33 -3.43 -27.99
N LEU A 274 -9.36 -3.98 -27.35
CA LEU A 274 -10.74 -4.00 -27.82
C LEU A 274 -11.54 -2.91 -27.11
N GLY A 275 -12.52 -2.31 -27.80
CA GLY A 275 -13.28 -1.18 -27.28
C GLY A 275 -12.63 0.16 -27.62
N GLU A 276 -12.43 1.00 -26.61
CA GLU A 276 -11.83 2.33 -26.76
C GLU A 276 -10.29 2.28 -26.82
N SER A 277 -9.67 3.29 -27.44
CA SER A 277 -8.21 3.34 -27.56
C SER A 277 -7.55 3.81 -26.27
N VAL A 278 -6.35 3.31 -25.99
CA VAL A 278 -5.53 3.78 -24.85
C VAL A 278 -5.18 5.26 -24.99
N GLU A 279 -4.96 5.75 -26.22
CA GLU A 279 -4.62 7.14 -26.48
C GLU A 279 -5.75 8.10 -26.07
N ASP A 280 -7.01 7.72 -26.28
CA ASP A 280 -8.17 8.56 -25.96
C ASP A 280 -8.52 8.55 -24.46
N LEU A 281 -7.99 7.57 -23.72
CA LEU A 281 -8.33 7.29 -22.33
C LEU A 281 -7.20 7.55 -21.34
N ARG A 282 -5.94 7.60 -21.83
CA ARG A 282 -4.79 7.86 -20.98
C ARG A 282 -4.84 9.25 -20.39
N ARG A 283 -4.30 9.37 -19.19
CA ARG A 283 -4.08 10.63 -18.51
C ARG A 283 -3.02 10.46 -17.42
N HIS A 284 -2.36 11.56 -17.09
CA HIS A 284 -1.39 11.59 -16.01
C HIS A 284 -2.03 11.26 -14.67
N PHE A 285 -1.60 10.17 -14.06
CA PHE A 285 -1.85 9.92 -12.64
C PHE A 285 -0.71 10.54 -11.84
N MET A 286 -1.04 11.30 -10.80
CA MET A 286 -0.02 11.85 -9.92
C MET A 286 0.85 10.71 -9.34
N THR A 287 2.17 10.82 -9.46
CA THR A 287 3.07 9.83 -8.85
C THR A 287 3.27 10.10 -7.36
N SER A 288 3.70 9.10 -6.60
CA SER A 288 4.08 9.32 -5.20
C SER A 288 5.22 10.34 -5.05
N GLY A 289 6.17 10.37 -5.98
CA GLY A 289 7.27 11.34 -5.97
C GLY A 289 6.80 12.77 -6.18
N GLU A 290 5.85 12.99 -7.11
CA GLU A 290 5.25 14.32 -7.34
C GLU A 290 4.50 14.82 -6.10
N GLU A 291 3.68 13.96 -5.49
CA GLU A 291 2.95 14.35 -4.28
C GLU A 291 3.89 14.59 -3.09
N LEU A 292 4.97 13.81 -2.96
CA LEU A 292 6.00 14.07 -1.94
C LEU A 292 6.62 15.46 -2.10
N CYS A 293 6.87 15.91 -3.33
CA CYS A 293 7.38 17.26 -3.57
C CYS A 293 6.35 18.37 -3.26
N LEU A 294 5.04 18.06 -3.27
CA LEU A 294 4.02 19.00 -2.78
C LEU A 294 4.05 19.13 -1.25
N PHE A 295 4.28 18.01 -0.54
CA PHE A 295 4.43 18.02 0.91
C PHE A 295 5.77 18.61 1.37
N LEU A 296 6.82 18.45 0.57
CA LEU A 296 8.19 18.90 0.83
C LEU A 296 8.65 19.82 -0.32
N PRO A 297 8.28 21.12 -0.34
CA PRO A 297 8.53 22.00 -1.48
C PRO A 297 10.02 22.27 -1.75
N ASP A 298 10.88 22.03 -0.75
CA ASP A 298 12.34 22.15 -0.87
C ASP A 298 13.01 20.83 -1.30
N LEU A 299 12.23 19.79 -1.62
CA LEU A 299 12.70 18.50 -2.14
C LEU A 299 12.71 18.51 -3.67
N THR A 300 13.82 18.08 -4.27
CA THR A 300 13.91 17.73 -5.69
C THR A 300 14.29 16.25 -5.83
N LEU A 301 13.50 15.51 -6.59
CA LEU A 301 13.77 14.10 -6.90
C LEU A 301 14.33 13.98 -8.32
N HIS A 302 15.48 13.34 -8.48
CA HIS A 302 16.12 13.05 -9.77
C HIS A 302 16.03 11.55 -10.04
N ASP A 303 15.03 11.15 -10.83
CA ASP A 303 14.90 9.78 -11.31
C ASP A 303 15.73 9.57 -12.57
N CYS A 304 16.94 9.05 -12.39
CA CYS A 304 17.90 8.78 -13.46
C CYS A 304 17.71 7.36 -14.03
N ASP A 305 16.48 7.03 -14.44
CA ASP A 305 16.03 5.70 -14.88
C ASP A 305 16.24 4.61 -13.81
N ALA A 306 15.77 4.92 -12.60
CA ALA A 306 15.73 3.96 -11.52
C ALA A 306 14.69 2.88 -11.78
N CYS A 307 15.03 1.66 -11.36
CA CYS A 307 13.99 0.66 -11.14
C CYS A 307 13.16 1.04 -9.91
N SER A 308 11.90 0.59 -9.90
CA SER A 308 10.97 0.70 -8.76
C SER A 308 11.63 0.46 -7.40
N GLY A 309 12.46 -0.58 -7.24
CA GLY A 309 13.09 -0.88 -5.95
C GLY A 309 13.87 0.30 -5.33
N CYS A 310 14.70 0.98 -6.11
CA CYS A 310 15.50 2.11 -5.61
C CYS A 310 14.64 3.39 -5.45
N ARG A 311 13.72 3.61 -6.40
CA ARG A 311 12.74 4.70 -6.34
C ARG A 311 11.87 4.61 -5.08
N ILE A 312 11.31 3.44 -4.81
CA ILE A 312 10.50 3.13 -3.61
C ILE A 312 11.29 3.36 -2.34
N ALA A 313 12.55 2.90 -2.27
CA ALA A 313 13.37 3.07 -1.08
C ALA A 313 13.61 4.56 -0.77
N ALA A 314 14.01 5.33 -1.77
CA ALA A 314 14.23 6.77 -1.66
C ALA A 314 12.93 7.52 -1.28
N GLN A 315 11.84 7.26 -2.01
CA GLN A 315 10.56 7.93 -1.77
C GLN A 315 9.95 7.53 -0.43
N SER A 316 10.09 6.28 0.01
CA SER A 316 9.62 5.82 1.33
C SER A 316 10.39 6.49 2.47
N ALA A 317 11.70 6.69 2.32
CA ALA A 317 12.51 7.45 3.27
C ALA A 317 12.02 8.90 3.36
N MET A 318 11.80 9.58 2.24
CA MET A 318 11.28 10.95 2.23
C MET A 318 9.85 11.04 2.78
N ASN A 319 9.00 10.06 2.48
CA ASN A 319 7.63 9.98 2.98
C ASN A 319 7.57 9.93 4.52
N ARG A 320 8.60 9.40 5.18
CA ARG A 320 8.74 9.42 6.65
C ARG A 320 8.76 10.84 7.22
N PHE A 321 9.23 11.79 6.43
CA PHE A 321 9.40 13.19 6.80
C PHE A 321 8.34 14.12 6.20
N ARG A 322 7.34 13.61 5.48
CA ARG A 322 6.39 14.42 4.69
C ARG A 322 5.59 15.46 5.49
N TYR A 323 5.53 15.31 6.81
CA TYR A 323 4.86 16.27 7.70
C TYR A 323 5.85 17.15 8.48
N GLN A 324 7.15 16.85 8.42
CA GLN A 324 8.22 17.68 8.95
C GLN A 324 8.64 18.71 7.90
N LYS A 325 9.35 19.75 8.36
CA LYS A 325 9.95 20.74 7.47
C LYS A 325 11.37 20.30 7.09
N LEU A 326 11.72 20.49 5.83
CA LEU A 326 13.13 20.55 5.42
C LEU A 326 13.71 21.89 5.85
N LEU A 327 14.92 21.88 6.39
CA LEU A 327 15.63 23.08 6.88
C LEU A 327 16.45 23.78 5.79
N LYS A 328 16.65 23.09 4.67
CA LYS A 328 17.40 23.54 3.48
C LYS A 328 16.91 22.76 2.25
N PRO A 329 17.13 23.27 1.03
CA PRO A 329 16.89 22.51 -0.20
C PRO A 329 17.62 21.16 -0.19
N VAL A 330 16.92 20.11 -0.60
CA VAL A 330 17.42 18.72 -0.65
C VAL A 330 17.22 18.16 -2.06
N ASP A 331 18.28 17.59 -2.63
CA ASP A 331 18.23 16.83 -3.87
C ASP A 331 18.43 15.35 -3.56
N VAL A 332 17.54 14.49 -4.06
CA VAL A 332 17.66 13.04 -3.95
C VAL A 332 17.78 12.45 -5.35
N ILE A 333 18.91 11.79 -5.61
CA ILE A 333 19.22 11.16 -6.89
C ILE A 333 19.12 9.65 -6.73
N TYR A 334 18.39 8.98 -7.61
CA TYR A 334 18.34 7.53 -7.69
C TYR A 334 18.32 7.05 -9.14
N GLY A 335 18.86 5.86 -9.38
CA GLY A 335 19.10 5.36 -10.74
C GLY A 335 20.40 5.91 -11.33
N GLY A 336 20.90 5.25 -12.37
CA GLY A 336 22.19 5.59 -13.00
C GLY A 336 22.26 5.37 -14.49
N LEU A 337 21.12 5.04 -15.12
CA LEU A 337 21.04 4.75 -16.55
C LEU A 337 20.62 6.00 -17.34
N GLY A 338 20.04 7.00 -16.68
CA GLY A 338 19.69 8.28 -17.26
C GLY A 338 20.82 9.31 -17.29
N ASP A 339 20.44 10.54 -17.64
CA ASP A 339 21.34 11.69 -17.72
C ASP A 339 21.88 12.09 -16.35
N ARG A 340 23.04 12.78 -16.35
CA ARG A 340 23.65 13.29 -15.14
C ARG A 340 22.81 14.45 -14.56
N PRO A 341 22.37 14.37 -13.29
CA PRO A 341 21.56 15.40 -12.68
C PRO A 341 22.38 16.65 -12.33
N GLN A 342 21.67 17.76 -12.09
CA GLN A 342 22.24 19.05 -11.68
C GLN A 342 21.58 19.50 -10.37
N PRO A 343 22.00 18.95 -9.22
CA PRO A 343 21.42 19.29 -7.92
C PRO A 343 21.78 20.73 -7.50
N LYS A 344 20.97 21.31 -6.61
CA LYS A 344 21.08 22.71 -6.16
C LYS A 344 21.14 22.86 -4.63
N GLY A 345 20.89 21.79 -3.89
CA GLY A 345 20.85 21.74 -2.44
C GLY A 345 21.73 20.61 -1.87
N GLU A 346 21.44 20.26 -0.62
CA GLU A 346 22.08 19.11 0.03
C GLU A 346 21.72 17.83 -0.73
N THR A 347 22.71 17.12 -1.23
CA THR A 347 22.49 16.06 -2.22
C THR A 347 22.72 14.68 -1.63
N PHE A 348 21.78 13.77 -1.88
CA PHE A 348 21.86 12.36 -1.50
C PHE A 348 21.74 11.49 -2.75
N VAL A 349 22.69 10.58 -2.94
CA VAL A 349 22.79 9.69 -4.08
C VAL A 349 22.48 8.27 -3.60
N ILE A 350 21.41 7.68 -4.10
CA ILE A 350 20.83 6.46 -3.53
C ILE A 350 20.94 5.30 -4.52
N GLY A 351 21.53 4.19 -4.05
CA GLY A 351 21.64 2.91 -4.74
C GLY A 351 22.95 2.69 -5.49
N ASN A 352 23.26 1.42 -5.75
CA ASN A 352 24.49 1.02 -6.46
C ASN A 352 24.55 1.57 -7.89
N CYS A 353 23.43 1.58 -8.61
CA CYS A 353 23.41 2.11 -9.98
C CYS A 353 23.76 3.61 -10.01
N ALA A 354 23.40 4.35 -8.97
CA ALA A 354 23.64 5.79 -8.87
C ALA A 354 25.07 6.12 -8.40
N GLU A 355 25.91 5.14 -8.06
CA GLU A 355 27.30 5.36 -7.58
C GLU A 355 28.13 6.23 -8.54
N ARG A 356 27.87 6.16 -9.84
CA ARG A 356 28.50 7.02 -10.85
C ARG A 356 28.25 8.53 -10.66
N PHE A 357 27.29 8.89 -9.79
CA PHE A 357 26.94 10.26 -9.41
C PHE A 357 27.36 10.57 -7.96
N ALA A 358 28.07 9.67 -7.28
CA ALA A 358 28.48 9.85 -5.88
C ALA A 358 29.34 11.10 -5.64
N ASP A 359 29.96 11.66 -6.68
CA ASP A 359 30.70 12.91 -6.60
C ASP A 359 29.80 14.16 -6.40
N LEU A 360 28.48 14.01 -6.57
CA LEU A 360 27.49 15.07 -6.39
C LEU A 360 27.01 15.23 -4.94
N GLY A 361 27.24 14.27 -4.04
CA GLY A 361 26.70 14.33 -2.68
C GLY A 361 26.98 13.09 -1.82
N THR A 362 26.20 12.91 -0.75
CA THR A 362 26.33 11.74 0.14
C THR A 362 25.78 10.50 -0.55
N HIS A 363 26.64 9.52 -0.84
CA HIS A 363 26.24 8.26 -1.46
C HIS A 363 25.81 7.22 -0.42
N ILE A 364 24.64 6.62 -0.64
CA ILE A 364 24.07 5.53 0.15
C ILE A 364 23.88 4.33 -0.79
N GLY A 365 24.68 3.28 -0.58
CA GLY A 365 24.69 2.08 -1.43
C GLY A 365 23.51 1.13 -1.19
N GLY A 366 23.38 0.13 -2.06
CA GLY A 366 22.46 -1.01 -1.96
C GLY A 366 21.59 -1.25 -3.21
N CYS A 367 20.95 -2.42 -3.27
CA CYS A 367 20.05 -2.83 -4.35
C CYS A 367 18.80 -3.60 -3.83
N PRO A 368 17.77 -2.90 -3.34
CA PRO A 368 17.71 -1.44 -3.14
C PRO A 368 18.54 -0.97 -1.94
N ALA A 369 18.81 0.34 -1.86
CA ALA A 369 19.44 0.95 -0.70
C ALA A 369 18.57 0.76 0.56
N PRO A 370 19.14 0.44 1.73
CA PRO A 370 18.37 0.30 2.97
C PRO A 370 17.70 1.62 3.37
N VAL A 371 16.38 1.62 3.55
CA VAL A 371 15.62 2.83 3.91
C VAL A 371 16.10 3.46 5.21
N GLY A 372 16.51 2.65 6.18
CA GLY A 372 17.07 3.15 7.45
C GLY A 372 18.34 3.98 7.24
N GLU A 373 19.27 3.52 6.40
CA GLU A 373 20.51 4.27 6.12
C GLU A 373 20.24 5.58 5.39
N ILE A 374 19.20 5.63 4.53
CA ILE A 374 18.77 6.86 3.87
C ILE A 374 18.23 7.86 4.92
N ILE A 375 17.38 7.40 5.83
CA ILE A 375 16.83 8.20 6.93
C ILE A 375 17.96 8.75 7.81
N ASP A 376 18.90 7.88 8.22
CA ASP A 376 20.02 8.25 9.08
C ASP A 376 20.91 9.30 8.42
N ALA A 377 21.18 9.17 7.12
CA ALA A 377 21.96 10.15 6.37
C ALA A 377 21.27 11.52 6.29
N LEU A 378 19.95 11.55 6.06
CA LEU A 378 19.16 12.78 6.05
C LEU A 378 19.17 13.47 7.43
N GLU A 379 18.93 12.71 8.50
CA GLU A 379 18.96 13.26 9.86
C GLU A 379 20.37 13.77 10.23
N ALA A 380 21.43 13.01 9.91
CA ALA A 380 22.82 13.39 10.20
C ALA A 380 23.27 14.65 9.45
N ALA A 381 22.73 14.90 8.24
CA ALA A 381 23.00 16.11 7.47
C ALA A 381 22.27 17.36 8.01
N GLY A 382 21.40 17.20 9.02
CA GLY A 382 20.63 18.29 9.61
C GLY A 382 19.68 18.95 8.60
N VAL A 383 19.16 18.19 7.62
CA VAL A 383 18.17 18.69 6.66
C VAL A 383 16.74 18.59 7.21
N ILE A 384 16.51 17.79 8.26
CA ILE A 384 15.19 17.55 8.85
C ILE A 384 15.00 18.38 10.13
N CYS A 385 13.83 18.98 10.31
CA CYS A 385 13.49 19.74 11.52
C CYS A 385 13.28 18.83 12.74
N HIS A 386 14.08 19.03 13.81
CA HIS A 386 13.99 18.28 15.07
C HIS A 386 13.58 19.12 16.30
N ILE A 387 13.23 20.41 16.12
CA ILE A 387 13.03 21.34 17.25
C ILE A 387 12.10 20.80 18.35
N CYS A 388 10.94 20.22 17.99
CA CYS A 388 10.02 19.66 18.98
C CYS A 388 10.53 18.35 19.62
N ARG A 389 11.34 17.58 18.90
CA ARG A 389 12.02 16.37 19.41
C ARG A 389 12.99 16.76 20.52
N ASP A 390 13.84 17.74 20.24
CA ASP A 390 14.87 18.21 21.15
C ASP A 390 14.24 18.83 22.41
N ARG A 391 13.26 19.74 22.24
CA ARG A 391 12.53 20.36 23.36
C ARG A 391 11.80 19.34 24.23
N ALA A 392 11.21 18.31 23.61
CA ALA A 392 10.54 17.25 24.36
C ALA A 392 11.54 16.38 25.14
N ALA A 393 12.70 16.06 24.54
CA ALA A 393 13.76 15.31 25.20
C ALA A 393 14.31 16.06 26.42
N ASP A 394 14.53 17.37 26.29
CA ASP A 394 15.04 18.24 27.37
C ASP A 394 14.12 18.31 28.59
N ALA A 395 12.81 18.06 28.41
CA ALA A 395 11.83 18.07 29.50
C ALA A 395 11.78 16.76 30.32
N LEU A 396 12.27 15.64 29.77
CA LEU A 396 12.16 14.32 30.40
C LEU A 396 12.99 14.12 31.68
N PRO A 397 14.23 14.63 31.81
CA PRO A 397 15.06 14.37 32.98
C PRO A 397 14.44 14.83 34.30
N ALA A 398 13.59 15.86 34.27
CA ALA A 398 12.94 16.44 35.45
C ALA A 398 11.78 15.59 36.00
N LEU A 399 11.32 14.57 35.25
CA LEU A 399 10.14 13.78 35.61
C LEU A 399 10.45 12.64 36.60
N PRO A 400 9.53 12.33 37.53
CA PRO A 400 9.65 11.18 38.43
C PRO A 400 9.82 9.85 37.67
N ALA A 401 10.58 8.92 38.25
CA ALA A 401 10.88 7.64 37.62
C ALA A 401 9.62 6.77 37.47
N GLU A 402 8.76 6.72 38.50
CA GLU A 402 7.51 5.96 38.43
C GLU A 402 6.57 6.47 37.33
N PHE A 403 6.45 7.79 37.17
CA PHE A 403 5.64 8.38 36.10
C PHE A 403 6.23 8.06 34.72
N LYS A 404 7.55 8.22 34.55
CA LYS A 404 8.23 7.92 33.28
C LYS A 404 8.05 6.47 32.84
N ALA A 405 7.99 5.51 33.76
CA ALA A 405 7.79 4.11 33.40
C ALA A 405 6.52 3.89 32.55
N HIS A 406 5.48 4.72 32.75
CA HIS A 406 4.20 4.64 32.02
C HIS A 406 4.04 5.70 30.93
N LEU A 407 5.08 6.50 30.63
CA LEU A 407 5.00 7.61 29.69
C LEU A 407 5.59 7.24 28.33
N ARG A 408 4.86 7.56 27.26
CA ARG A 408 5.35 7.58 25.89
C ARG A 408 5.35 9.01 25.34
N VAL A 409 6.48 9.45 24.79
CA VAL A 409 6.61 10.77 24.16
C VAL A 409 7.01 10.59 22.70
N VAL A 410 6.22 11.16 21.80
CA VAL A 410 6.46 11.14 20.36
C VAL A 410 6.43 12.58 19.83
N ALA A 411 7.49 13.02 19.17
CA ALA A 411 7.65 14.39 18.72
C ALA A 411 8.44 14.46 17.41
N ALA A 412 8.08 15.42 16.55
CA ALA A 412 8.70 15.60 15.22
C ALA A 412 8.84 14.29 14.42
N GLY A 413 7.79 13.46 14.50
CA GLY A 413 7.69 12.17 13.82
C GLY A 413 8.47 11.02 14.44
N ALA A 414 9.21 11.19 15.53
CA ALA A 414 9.98 10.11 16.16
C ALA A 414 9.53 9.83 17.60
N GLU A 415 9.71 8.58 18.04
CA GLU A 415 9.60 8.23 19.46
C GLU A 415 10.81 8.81 20.18
N VAL A 416 10.56 9.76 21.07
CA VAL A 416 11.59 10.42 21.89
C VAL A 416 11.88 9.58 23.12
N PHE A 417 10.83 8.97 23.67
CA PHE A 417 10.90 8.20 24.91
C PHE A 417 9.73 7.22 24.99
N ALA A 418 10.01 6.01 25.46
CA ALA A 418 9.01 5.04 25.89
C ALA A 418 9.50 4.42 27.21
N GLY A 419 8.69 4.54 28.26
CA GLY A 419 8.97 3.93 29.55
C GLY A 419 8.85 2.40 29.53
N ASP A 420 9.47 1.75 30.51
CA ASP A 420 9.54 0.27 30.58
C ASP A 420 8.17 -0.42 30.75
N SER A 421 7.13 0.31 31.15
CA SER A 421 5.75 -0.20 31.29
C SER A 421 4.86 0.13 30.09
N VAL A 422 5.41 0.77 29.04
CA VAL A 422 4.69 1.06 27.80
C VAL A 422 4.62 -0.22 26.96
N GLU A 423 3.48 -0.89 27.04
CA GLU A 423 3.18 -2.10 26.26
C GLU A 423 1.85 -1.92 25.50
N ARG A 424 1.67 -2.69 24.43
CA ARG A 424 0.53 -2.52 23.51
C ARG A 424 -0.83 -2.79 24.17
N ASP A 425 -0.88 -3.62 25.20
CA ASP A 425 -2.08 -4.10 25.88
C ASP A 425 -2.20 -3.59 27.32
N LYS A 426 -1.39 -2.59 27.69
CA LYS A 426 -1.37 -2.01 29.02
C LYS A 426 -1.66 -0.51 28.97
N TRP A 427 -2.31 -0.05 30.03
CA TRP A 427 -2.55 1.37 30.25
C TRP A 427 -1.21 2.13 30.33
N HIS A 428 -1.11 3.22 29.56
CA HIS A 428 0.01 4.13 29.55
C HIS A 428 -0.44 5.52 29.11
N LEU A 429 0.40 6.52 29.38
CA LEU A 429 0.16 7.92 29.05
C LEU A 429 0.95 8.32 27.81
N GLN A 430 0.38 9.18 26.97
CA GLN A 430 1.03 9.58 25.73
C GLN A 430 1.04 11.09 25.51
N LEU A 431 2.23 11.65 25.26
CA LEU A 431 2.42 13.02 24.81
C LEU A 431 2.84 13.03 23.34
N LEU A 432 2.08 13.73 22.52
CA LEU A 432 2.39 13.98 21.11
C LEU A 432 2.71 15.47 20.91
N VAL A 433 3.88 15.79 20.34
CA VAL A 433 4.34 17.19 20.23
C VAL A 433 4.57 17.63 18.79
N GLY A 434 3.79 18.62 18.36
CA GLY A 434 3.91 19.34 17.10
C GLY A 434 2.82 19.04 16.09
N ASP A 435 2.62 19.97 15.15
CA ASP A 435 1.60 19.84 14.09
C ASP A 435 1.87 18.67 13.14
N CYS A 436 3.15 18.34 12.94
CA CYS A 436 3.60 17.18 12.16
C CYS A 436 3.14 15.82 12.75
N MET A 437 2.61 15.81 13.98
CA MET A 437 2.07 14.61 14.63
C MET A 437 0.61 14.34 14.29
N LYS A 438 -0.08 15.23 13.55
CA LYS A 438 -1.54 15.14 13.29
C LYS A 438 -2.00 13.75 12.86
N ARG A 439 -1.33 13.14 11.88
CA ARG A 439 -1.72 11.81 11.37
C ARG A 439 -1.52 10.72 12.42
N TYR A 440 -0.42 10.77 13.16
CA TYR A 440 -0.13 9.80 14.20
C TYR A 440 -1.10 9.97 15.38
N ALA A 441 -1.46 11.20 15.75
CA ALA A 441 -2.45 11.49 16.79
C ALA A 441 -3.81 10.85 16.47
N PHE A 442 -4.30 11.01 15.24
CA PHE A 442 -5.55 10.37 14.81
C PHE A 442 -5.49 8.84 14.95
N ALA A 443 -4.40 8.21 14.49
CA ALA A 443 -4.24 6.76 14.56
C ALA A 443 -4.10 6.23 16.01
N VAL A 444 -3.50 7.02 16.89
CA VAL A 444 -3.38 6.72 18.32
C VAL A 444 -4.75 6.82 18.99
N GLU A 445 -5.50 7.90 18.74
CA GLU A 445 -6.84 8.13 19.28
C GLU A 445 -7.81 7.00 18.86
N GLU A 446 -7.80 6.62 17.57
CA GLU A 446 -8.65 5.53 17.05
C GLU A 446 -8.38 4.19 17.75
N ARG A 447 -7.11 3.93 18.09
CA ARG A 447 -6.68 2.68 18.72
C ARG A 447 -6.70 2.72 20.24
N ALA A 448 -6.82 3.89 20.87
CA ALA A 448 -6.78 4.05 22.33
C ALA A 448 -7.78 3.13 23.05
N SER A 449 -9.00 3.04 22.50
CA SER A 449 -10.07 2.16 23.00
C SER A 449 -9.70 0.67 22.99
N GLN A 450 -8.84 0.23 22.07
CA GLN A 450 -8.37 -1.16 21.97
C GLN A 450 -7.35 -1.50 23.08
N PHE A 451 -6.77 -0.49 23.72
CA PHE A 451 -5.69 -0.63 24.69
C PHE A 451 -6.09 -0.22 26.12
N GLY A 452 -7.39 0.03 26.34
CA GLY A 452 -7.89 0.51 27.64
C GLY A 452 -7.39 1.92 27.99
N ILE A 453 -7.01 2.70 26.98
CA ILE A 453 -6.53 4.08 27.11
C ILE A 453 -7.71 5.00 26.79
N ASP A 454 -7.97 5.97 27.65
CA ASP A 454 -8.97 7.01 27.40
C ASP A 454 -8.31 8.12 26.56
N PRO A 455 -8.70 8.32 25.29
CA PRO A 455 -8.06 9.31 24.43
C PRO A 455 -8.20 10.76 24.91
N ASP A 456 -9.25 11.09 25.67
CA ASP A 456 -9.48 12.44 26.17
C ASP A 456 -8.68 12.75 27.45
N ARG A 457 -8.33 11.70 28.20
CA ARG A 457 -7.64 11.79 29.49
C ARG A 457 -6.16 11.44 29.41
N ASP A 458 -5.83 10.33 28.77
CA ASP A 458 -4.53 9.67 28.84
C ASP A 458 -3.59 10.09 27.70
N ILE A 459 -4.13 10.76 26.67
CA ILE A 459 -3.38 11.24 25.50
C ILE A 459 -3.45 12.77 25.45
N VAL A 460 -2.30 13.42 25.31
CA VAL A 460 -2.20 14.86 25.05
C VAL A 460 -1.48 15.10 23.74
N TRP A 461 -2.18 15.70 22.77
CA TRP A 461 -1.57 16.22 21.55
C TRP A 461 -1.39 17.74 21.62
N LEU A 462 -0.14 18.17 21.81
CA LEU A 462 0.26 19.57 21.76
C LEU A 462 0.50 20.02 20.31
N ARG A 463 -0.31 20.97 19.86
CA ARG A 463 -0.21 21.60 18.54
C ARG A 463 0.73 22.81 18.58
N GLY A 464 1.40 23.07 17.45
CA GLY A 464 2.37 24.15 17.28
C GLY A 464 3.56 23.77 16.40
N CYS A 465 4.17 24.76 15.75
CA CYS A 465 5.32 24.60 14.87
C CYS A 465 6.29 25.81 14.98
N PRO A 466 7.23 25.80 15.93
CA PRO A 466 7.44 24.79 16.98
C PRO A 466 6.51 24.97 18.18
N VAL A 467 6.37 23.92 18.99
CA VAL A 467 5.70 23.99 20.32
C VAL A 467 6.68 24.56 21.33
N GLU A 468 6.26 25.54 22.13
CA GLU A 468 7.10 26.15 23.16
C GLU A 468 7.41 25.19 24.31
N ALA A 469 8.61 25.31 24.90
CA ALA A 469 9.09 24.37 25.90
C ALA A 469 8.23 24.38 27.18
N ASP A 470 7.72 25.54 27.57
CA ASP A 470 6.83 25.71 28.71
C ASP A 470 5.49 24.97 28.53
N ALA A 471 4.93 24.97 27.32
CA ALA A 471 3.73 24.22 26.97
C ALA A 471 3.96 22.70 27.07
N ILE A 472 5.15 22.22 26.69
CA ILE A 472 5.53 20.80 26.84
C ILE A 472 5.59 20.43 28.31
N THR A 473 6.25 21.24 29.15
CA THR A 473 6.30 21.01 30.60
C THR A 473 4.90 20.98 31.22
N GLN A 474 4.03 21.94 30.87
CA GLN A 474 2.65 21.99 31.38
C GLN A 474 1.82 20.75 30.98
N ALA A 475 2.01 20.22 29.76
CA ALA A 475 1.34 18.99 29.35
C ALA A 475 1.84 17.76 30.09
N LEU A 476 3.15 17.67 30.35
CA LEU A 476 3.72 16.60 31.16
C LEU A 476 3.20 16.66 32.60
N ASP A 477 3.07 17.86 33.18
CA ASP A 477 2.47 18.05 34.51
C ASP A 477 1.02 17.57 34.54
N ARG A 478 0.24 17.87 33.50
CA ARG A 478 -1.15 17.38 33.37
C ARG A 478 -1.19 15.84 33.31
N LEU A 479 -0.37 15.22 32.48
CA LEU A 479 -0.29 13.75 32.39
C LEU A 479 0.17 13.13 33.71
N HIS A 480 1.08 13.78 34.43
CA HIS A 480 1.52 13.33 35.74
C HIS A 480 0.37 13.37 36.77
N GLN A 481 -0.53 14.35 36.72
CA GLN A 481 -1.74 14.32 37.57
C GLN A 481 -2.64 13.12 37.25
N VAL A 482 -2.84 12.82 35.96
CA VAL A 482 -3.60 11.62 35.53
C VAL A 482 -2.96 10.33 36.06
N PHE A 483 -1.63 10.24 36.06
CA PHE A 483 -0.90 9.12 36.64
C PHE A 483 -1.16 8.95 38.14
N LEU A 484 -1.10 10.05 38.90
CA LEU A 484 -1.37 10.03 40.34
C LEU A 484 -2.81 9.62 40.65
N GLU A 485 -3.78 10.11 39.88
CA GLU A 485 -5.19 9.73 39.99
C GLU A 485 -5.38 8.23 39.72
N HIS A 486 -4.76 7.71 38.65
CA HIS A 486 -4.87 6.29 38.28
C HIS A 486 -4.37 5.37 39.41
N GLY A 487 -3.22 5.69 40.02
CA GLY A 487 -2.67 4.93 41.15
C GLY A 487 -3.61 4.90 42.36
N THR A 488 -4.26 6.02 42.69
CA THR A 488 -5.22 6.07 43.79
C THR A 488 -6.49 5.24 43.55
N THR A 489 -6.95 5.13 42.30
CA THR A 489 -8.09 4.28 41.94
C THR A 489 -7.76 2.78 41.92
N ALA A 490 -6.56 2.40 41.50
CA ALA A 490 -6.12 1.00 41.50
C ALA A 490 -6.00 0.45 42.93
N ASP A 491 -5.46 1.25 43.85
CA ASP A 491 -5.36 0.90 45.28
C ASP A 491 -6.71 0.85 46.01
N ALA A 492 -7.75 1.52 45.49
CA ALA A 492 -9.10 1.50 46.04
C ALA A 492 -9.96 0.33 45.52
N GLN A 493 -9.51 -0.36 44.47
CA GLN A 493 -10.18 -1.52 43.86
C GLN A 493 -9.52 -2.86 44.22
N ALA A 494 -8.34 -2.84 44.82
CA ALA A 494 -7.65 -3.98 45.44
C ALA A 494 -8.05 -4.15 46.91
#